data_AF-F2NYC6-F1
#
_entry.id   AF-F2NYC6-F1
#
_cell.length_a   1.000
_cell.length_b   1.000
_cell.length_c   1.000
_cell.angle_alpha   90.00
_cell.angle_beta   90.00
_cell.angle_gamma   90.00
#
_symmetry.space_group_name_H-M   'P 1'
#
loop_
_entity.id
_entity.type
_entity.pdbx_description
1 polymer ?
#
loop_
_entity_poly.entity_id
_entity_poly.type
_entity_poly.pdbx_seq_one_letter_code
_entity_poly.pdbx_strand_id
1 'polypeptide(L)'
;MRNILGKGWAFPVTTDIHGNIASSSYEKSVEESIRIILGTTPGERVMNPDFGCKINDIIFSPNSSKTISLAIHYIEEAIVKWEPRVILKNITGDFDPDKSGLINIKIDYEIRSVNTFFNMVYPFYLERGERDSNGQLR
;
A
#
# COMPACT_ATOMS: atom_id res chain seq x y z
N MET A 1 -4.51 23.54 5.12
CA MET A 1 -4.89 22.12 4.98
C MET A 1 -4.12 21.32 3.93
N ARG A 2 -3.18 21.90 3.16
CA ARG A 2 -2.42 21.21 2.08
C ARG A 2 -0.93 21.01 2.43
N ASN A 3 -0.57 20.37 3.55
CA ASN A 3 0.87 20.16 3.86
C ASN A 3 1.20 18.78 4.48
N ILE A 4 0.28 17.82 4.36
CA ILE A 4 0.37 16.53 5.07
C ILE A 4 0.83 15.38 4.17
N LEU A 5 0.74 15.53 2.85
CA LEU A 5 1.09 14.49 1.87
C LEU A 5 2.57 14.54 1.44
N GLY A 6 3.32 15.55 1.91
CA GLY A 6 4.71 15.77 1.54
C GLY A 6 4.88 16.25 0.10
N LYS A 7 6.10 16.65 -0.24
CA LYS A 7 6.56 16.86 -1.61
C LYS A 7 7.78 15.97 -1.83
N GLY A 8 7.81 15.28 -2.95
CA GLY A 8 8.90 14.40 -3.34
C GLY A 8 9.31 14.63 -4.79
N TRP A 9 10.28 13.86 -5.26
CA TRP A 9 10.57 13.79 -6.69
C TRP A 9 9.40 13.13 -7.42
N ALA A 10 9.12 13.62 -8.62
CA ALA A 10 8.11 13.01 -9.47
C ALA A 10 8.59 11.65 -9.99
N PHE A 11 7.63 10.74 -10.19
CA PHE A 11 7.84 9.48 -10.87
C PHE A 11 6.97 9.38 -12.13
N PRO A 12 7.54 9.07 -13.30
CA PRO A 12 8.97 8.87 -13.57
C PRO A 12 9.80 10.14 -13.35
N VAL A 13 11.08 9.98 -13.02
CA VAL A 13 11.98 11.11 -12.76
C VAL A 13 12.17 11.91 -14.04
N THR A 14 11.73 13.17 -14.01
CA THR A 14 11.79 14.10 -15.15
C THR A 14 12.20 15.49 -14.67
N THR A 15 12.53 16.38 -15.60
CA THR A 15 12.75 17.80 -15.32
C THR A 15 11.46 18.62 -15.45
N ASP A 16 11.35 19.70 -14.69
CA ASP A 16 10.32 20.72 -14.87
C ASP A 16 10.65 21.66 -16.05
N ILE A 17 9.76 22.61 -16.33
CA ILE A 17 9.93 23.60 -17.41
C ILE A 17 11.12 24.56 -17.19
N HIS A 18 11.68 24.58 -15.98
CA HIS A 18 12.82 25.41 -15.58
C HIS A 18 14.13 24.62 -15.53
N GLY A 19 14.11 23.32 -15.86
CA GLY A 19 15.29 22.44 -15.82
C GLY A 19 15.63 21.88 -14.44
N ASN A 20 14.80 22.09 -13.42
CA ASN A 20 14.95 21.45 -12.11
C ASN A 20 14.34 20.06 -12.11
N ILE A 21 14.65 19.24 -11.10
CA ILE A 21 13.96 17.96 -10.91
C ILE A 21 12.47 18.23 -10.63
N ALA A 22 11.59 17.62 -11.43
CA ALA A 22 10.17 17.76 -11.25
C ALA A 22 9.76 17.21 -9.88
N SER A 23 8.94 17.97 -9.17
CA SER A 23 8.38 17.53 -7.89
C SER A 23 6.96 17.04 -8.07
N SER A 24 6.61 16.02 -7.28
CA SER A 24 5.25 15.54 -7.14
C SER A 24 4.73 15.91 -5.76
N SER A 25 3.45 16.26 -5.72
CA SER A 25 2.80 16.74 -4.52
C SER A 25 1.38 16.21 -4.42
N TYR A 26 0.93 16.02 -3.19
CA TYR A 26 -0.46 15.69 -2.87
C TYR A 26 -0.95 14.41 -3.54
N GLU A 27 -2.08 14.47 -4.25
CA GLU A 27 -2.75 13.34 -4.88
C GLU A 27 -1.84 12.66 -5.92
N LYS A 28 -1.07 13.47 -6.66
CA LYS A 28 -0.11 12.95 -7.65
C LYS A 28 0.98 12.11 -7.01
N SER A 29 1.44 12.49 -5.81
CA SER A 29 2.44 11.71 -5.08
C SER A 29 1.92 10.35 -4.63
N VAL A 30 0.62 10.26 -4.32
CA VAL A 30 -0.03 9.00 -3.97
C VAL A 30 -0.17 8.10 -5.20
N GLU A 31 -0.62 8.65 -6.34
CA GLU A 31 -0.73 7.89 -7.58
C GLU A 31 0.64 7.34 -8.03
N GLU A 32 1.68 8.16 -7.98
CA GLU A 32 3.04 7.76 -8.31
C GLU A 32 3.59 6.72 -7.33
N SER A 33 3.28 6.83 -6.05
CA SER A 33 3.64 5.84 -5.04
C SER A 33 3.00 4.48 -5.33
N ILE A 34 1.70 4.44 -5.65
CA ILE A 34 1.01 3.22 -6.07
C ILE A 34 1.68 2.62 -7.31
N ARG A 35 2.02 3.44 -8.32
CA ARG A 35 2.74 2.97 -9.52
C ARG A 35 4.08 2.33 -9.18
N ILE A 36 4.84 2.93 -8.25
CA ILE A 36 6.12 2.36 -7.79
C ILE A 36 5.90 1.03 -7.09
N ILE A 37 4.92 0.93 -6.17
CA ILE A 37 4.61 -0.31 -5.45
C ILE A 37 4.24 -1.43 -6.42
N LEU A 38 3.33 -1.16 -7.36
CA LEU A 38 2.87 -2.16 -8.31
C LEU A 38 3.92 -2.53 -9.37
N GLY A 39 4.81 -1.59 -9.71
CA GLY A 39 5.88 -1.79 -10.69
C GLY A 39 7.16 -2.41 -10.11
N THR A 40 7.24 -2.61 -8.80
CA THR A 40 8.43 -3.20 -8.13
C THR A 40 8.12 -4.63 -7.70
N THR A 41 8.99 -5.57 -8.08
CA THR A 41 8.90 -6.97 -7.60
C THR A 41 9.59 -7.10 -6.24
N PRO A 42 9.01 -7.83 -5.26
CA PRO A 42 9.72 -8.18 -4.04
C PRO A 42 11.09 -8.80 -4.34
N GLY A 43 12.13 -8.31 -3.67
CA GLY A 43 13.54 -8.65 -3.88
C GLY A 43 14.33 -7.64 -4.72
N GLU A 44 13.68 -6.75 -5.48
CA GLU A 44 14.38 -5.75 -6.30
C GLU A 44 15.07 -4.66 -5.44
N ARG A 45 14.50 -4.33 -4.27
CA ARG A 45 15.08 -3.33 -3.37
C ARG A 45 16.01 -4.00 -2.36
N VAL A 46 17.32 -3.87 -2.55
CA VAL A 46 18.38 -4.49 -1.74
C VAL A 46 18.17 -4.34 -0.23
N MET A 47 17.82 -3.13 0.24
CA MET A 47 17.64 -2.85 1.67
C MET A 47 16.20 -3.02 2.17
N ASN A 48 15.27 -3.38 1.28
CA ASN A 48 13.87 -3.63 1.63
C ASN A 48 13.28 -4.70 0.69
N PRO A 49 13.72 -5.96 0.81
CA PRO A 49 13.35 -7.02 -0.13
C PRO A 49 11.85 -7.33 -0.12
N ASP A 50 11.13 -7.02 0.96
CA ASP A 50 9.68 -7.28 1.03
C ASP A 50 8.85 -6.26 0.25
N PHE A 51 9.44 -5.13 -0.16
CA PHE A 51 8.75 -4.05 -0.85
C PHE A 51 8.36 -4.43 -2.28
N GLY A 52 7.11 -4.11 -2.65
CA GLY A 52 6.60 -4.29 -4.01
C GLY A 52 5.29 -5.05 -4.05
N CYS A 53 4.95 -5.54 -5.23
CA CYS A 53 3.76 -6.34 -5.50
C CYS A 53 4.16 -7.64 -6.23
N LYS A 54 3.53 -8.75 -5.84
CA LYS A 54 3.75 -10.08 -6.43
C LYS A 54 3.02 -10.29 -7.77
N ILE A 55 2.51 -9.23 -8.38
CA ILE A 55 1.77 -9.32 -9.65
C ILE A 55 2.63 -9.90 -10.78
N ASN A 56 3.96 -9.75 -10.70
CA ASN A 56 4.88 -10.35 -11.67
C ASN A 56 4.92 -11.89 -11.61
N ASP A 57 4.52 -12.52 -10.50
CA ASP A 57 4.48 -13.98 -10.37
C ASP A 57 3.41 -14.61 -11.27
N ILE A 58 2.43 -13.82 -11.73
CA ILE A 58 1.27 -14.30 -12.49
C ILE A 58 1.27 -13.81 -13.95
N ILE A 59 2.31 -13.12 -14.41
CA ILE A 59 2.36 -12.53 -15.76
C ILE A 59 2.27 -13.56 -16.90
N PHE A 60 2.68 -14.81 -16.64
CA PHE A 60 2.58 -15.93 -17.58
C PHE A 60 1.43 -16.91 -17.25
N SER A 61 0.58 -16.55 -16.29
CA SER A 61 -0.59 -17.37 -15.96
C SER A 61 -1.64 -17.29 -17.07
N PRO A 62 -2.46 -18.35 -17.27
CA PRO A 62 -3.55 -18.31 -18.23
C PRO A 62 -4.50 -17.14 -17.97
N ASN A 63 -4.99 -16.49 -19.03
CA ASN A 63 -5.96 -15.41 -18.89
C ASN A 63 -7.32 -15.98 -18.43
N SER A 64 -7.55 -15.95 -17.12
CA SER A 64 -8.68 -16.62 -16.47
C SER A 64 -9.18 -15.83 -15.27
N SER A 65 -10.43 -16.08 -14.86
CA SER A 65 -11.02 -15.43 -13.68
C SER A 65 -10.19 -15.68 -12.42
N LYS A 66 -9.58 -16.87 -12.30
CA LYS A 66 -8.66 -17.21 -11.21
C LYS A 66 -7.44 -16.29 -11.19
N THR A 67 -6.85 -16.01 -12.34
CA THR A 67 -5.70 -15.09 -12.47
C THR A 67 -6.09 -13.66 -12.09
N ILE A 68 -7.27 -13.21 -12.51
CA ILE A 68 -7.82 -11.90 -12.11
C ILE A 68 -7.98 -11.82 -10.59
N SER A 69 -8.63 -12.80 -9.96
CA SER A 69 -8.82 -12.82 -8.51
C SER A 69 -7.50 -12.80 -7.75
N LEU A 70 -6.49 -13.51 -8.26
CA LEU A 70 -5.15 -13.53 -7.66
C LEU A 70 -4.43 -12.19 -7.84
N ALA A 71 -4.55 -11.55 -9.01
CA ALA A 71 -4.03 -10.21 -9.25
C ALA A 71 -4.64 -9.18 -8.29
N ILE A 72 -5.97 -9.21 -8.15
CA ILE A 72 -6.70 -8.34 -7.21
C ILE A 72 -6.17 -8.52 -5.79
N HIS A 73 -6.02 -9.77 -5.35
CA HIS A 73 -5.49 -10.09 -4.02
C HIS A 73 -4.09 -9.53 -3.79
N TYR A 74 -3.17 -9.70 -4.74
CA TYR A 74 -1.80 -9.18 -4.62
C TYR A 74 -1.72 -7.65 -4.65
N ILE A 75 -2.58 -7.00 -5.43
CA ILE A 75 -2.66 -5.53 -5.46
C ILE A 75 -3.20 -5.01 -4.14
N GLU A 76 -4.27 -5.63 -3.62
CA GLU A 76 -4.85 -5.27 -2.33
C GLU A 76 -3.83 -5.39 -1.20
N GLU A 77 -3.16 -6.55 -1.09
CA GLU A 77 -2.13 -6.79 -0.07
C GLU A 77 -1.00 -5.74 -0.16
N ALA A 78 -0.50 -5.47 -1.38
CA ALA A 78 0.59 -4.52 -1.59
C ALA A 78 0.20 -3.08 -1.23
N ILE A 79 -0.98 -2.61 -1.66
CA ILE A 79 -1.43 -1.25 -1.38
C ILE A 79 -1.72 -1.07 0.11
N VAL A 80 -2.41 -2.02 0.76
CA VAL A 80 -2.70 -1.95 2.21
C VAL A 80 -1.40 -1.94 3.02
N LYS A 81 -0.41 -2.73 2.62
CA LYS A 81 0.88 -2.83 3.34
C LYS A 81 1.75 -1.59 3.15
N TRP A 82 1.84 -1.06 1.93
CA TRP A 82 2.85 -0.07 1.58
C TRP A 82 2.33 1.37 1.43
N GLU A 83 1.02 1.59 1.26
CA GLU A 83 0.43 2.90 1.05
C GLU A 83 -0.66 3.25 2.08
N PRO A 84 -0.29 3.57 3.34
CA PRO A 84 -1.25 3.82 4.43
C PRO A 84 -2.07 5.11 4.27
N ARG A 85 -1.72 5.97 3.29
CA ARG A 85 -2.48 7.18 2.97
C ARG A 85 -3.73 6.87 2.15
N VAL A 86 -3.86 5.64 1.64
CA VAL A 86 -4.96 5.22 0.77
C VAL A 86 -5.94 4.33 1.53
N ILE A 87 -7.23 4.56 1.31
CA ILE A 87 -8.33 3.65 1.68
C ILE A 87 -8.84 3.04 0.38
N LEU A 88 -8.56 1.75 0.18
CA LEU A 88 -9.12 1.00 -0.93
C LEU A 88 -10.65 0.91 -0.79
N LYS A 89 -11.36 1.14 -1.90
CA LYS A 89 -12.82 0.99 -1.98
C LYS A 89 -13.21 -0.23 -2.76
N ASN A 90 -12.57 -0.43 -3.90
CA ASN A 90 -12.89 -1.52 -4.80
C ASN A 90 -11.71 -1.78 -5.75
N ILE A 91 -11.51 -3.04 -6.11
CA ILE A 91 -10.59 -3.43 -7.16
C ILE A 91 -11.34 -4.40 -8.07
N THR A 92 -11.45 -4.06 -9.35
CA THR A 92 -12.09 -4.92 -10.36
C THR A 92 -11.10 -5.24 -11.46
N GLY A 93 -11.25 -6.42 -12.05
CA GLY A 93 -10.44 -6.83 -13.19
C GLY A 93 -11.32 -7.39 -14.29
N ASP A 94 -11.04 -6.99 -15.52
CA ASP A 94 -11.78 -7.41 -16.72
C ASP A 94 -10.80 -7.82 -17.81
N PHE A 95 -11.23 -8.75 -18.66
CA PHE A 95 -10.47 -9.12 -19.86
C PHE A 95 -10.58 -8.02 -20.90
N ASP A 96 -9.49 -7.76 -21.61
CA ASP A 96 -9.53 -6.88 -22.77
C ASP A 96 -10.20 -7.59 -23.96
N PRO A 97 -11.26 -7.01 -24.57
CA PRO A 97 -11.99 -7.64 -25.66
C PRO A 97 -11.16 -7.74 -26.95
N ASP A 98 -10.19 -6.85 -27.15
CA ASP A 98 -9.37 -6.79 -28.36
C ASP A 98 -8.04 -7.54 -28.20
N LYS A 99 -7.59 -7.73 -26.95
CA LYS A 99 -6.29 -8.33 -26.62
C LYS A 99 -6.44 -9.51 -25.66
N SER A 100 -6.43 -10.72 -26.24
CA SER A 100 -6.53 -12.02 -25.55
C SER A 100 -5.54 -12.26 -24.38
N GLY A 101 -4.47 -11.47 -24.25
CA GLY A 101 -3.50 -11.55 -23.15
C GLY A 101 -3.49 -10.38 -22.17
N LEU A 102 -4.44 -9.43 -22.27
CA LEU A 102 -4.46 -8.24 -21.42
C LEU A 102 -5.58 -8.33 -20.38
N ILE A 103 -5.24 -8.03 -19.13
CA ILE A 103 -6.17 -7.88 -18.01
C ILE A 103 -6.17 -6.40 -17.62
N ASN A 104 -7.34 -5.77 -17.70
CA ASN A 104 -7.54 -4.41 -17.24
C ASN A 104 -7.91 -4.45 -15.76
N ILE A 105 -7.07 -3.85 -14.90
CA ILE A 105 -7.36 -3.75 -13.47
C ILE A 105 -7.70 -2.29 -13.13
N LYS A 106 -8.86 -2.10 -12.53
CA LYS A 106 -9.34 -0.82 -12.04
C LYS A 106 -9.26 -0.81 -10.51
N ILE A 107 -8.64 0.24 -9.96
CA ILE A 107 -8.44 0.43 -8.51
C ILE A 107 -9.17 1.71 -8.12
N ASP A 108 -10.27 1.57 -7.41
CA ASP A 108 -11.02 2.68 -6.82
C ASP A 108 -10.57 2.89 -5.38
N TYR A 109 -10.14 4.11 -5.05
CA TYR A 109 -9.58 4.42 -3.74
C TYR A 109 -9.86 5.87 -3.32
N GLU A 110 -9.80 6.09 -2.01
CA GLU A 110 -9.86 7.42 -1.40
C GLU A 110 -8.54 7.75 -0.69
N ILE A 111 -8.12 9.01 -0.74
CA ILE A 111 -6.93 9.48 -0.02
C ILE A 111 -7.37 10.00 1.35
N ARG A 112 -6.71 9.53 2.41
CA ARG A 112 -6.98 9.96 3.79
C ARG A 112 -6.66 11.45 3.92
N SER A 113 -7.68 12.23 4.24
CA SER A 113 -7.54 13.68 4.51
C SER A 113 -6.74 14.00 5.77
N VAL A 114 -6.55 13.04 6.69
CA VAL A 114 -5.91 13.25 7.98
C VAL A 114 -5.04 12.04 8.31
N ASN A 115 -3.76 12.26 8.60
CA ASN A 115 -2.85 11.22 9.05
C ASN A 115 -2.98 11.06 10.57
N THR A 116 -4.01 10.36 11.03
CA THR A 116 -4.23 10.14 12.46
C THR A 116 -3.51 8.87 12.90
N PHE A 117 -2.34 9.02 13.52
CA PHE A 117 -1.69 7.95 14.26
C PHE A 117 -2.34 7.83 15.63
N PHE A 118 -3.22 6.83 15.81
CA PHE A 118 -3.67 6.44 17.14
C PHE A 118 -2.69 5.40 17.69
N ASN A 119 -1.91 5.77 18.70
CA ASN A 119 -1.12 4.81 19.48
C ASN A 119 -1.84 4.61 20.82
N MET A 120 -2.24 3.38 21.13
CA MET A 120 -2.86 3.01 22.39
C MET A 120 -2.01 1.97 23.09
N VAL A 121 -1.30 2.37 24.14
CA VAL A 121 -0.66 1.45 25.07
C VAL A 121 -1.72 0.98 26.05
N TYR A 122 -2.15 -0.27 25.93
CA TYR A 122 -3.05 -0.90 26.89
C TYR A 122 -2.22 -1.60 27.99
N PRO A 123 -2.24 -1.11 29.24
CA PRO A 123 -1.59 -1.80 30.34
C PRO A 123 -2.37 -3.08 30.66
N PHE A 124 -1.76 -4.24 30.45
CA PHE A 124 -2.27 -5.52 30.94
C PHE A 124 -1.54 -5.89 32.23
N TYR A 125 -2.26 -5.87 33.35
CA TYR A 125 -1.72 -6.27 34.65
C TYR A 125 -1.78 -7.80 34.79
N LEU A 126 -0.62 -8.46 34.77
CA LEU A 126 -0.44 -9.85 35.14
C LEU A 126 -0.22 -9.97 36.66
N GLU A 127 -1.10 -9.39 37.47
CA GLU A 127 -1.15 -9.77 38.88
C GLU A 127 -2.18 -10.87 39.05
N ARG A 128 -1.68 -12.12 39.00
CA ARG A 128 -2.35 -13.22 39.68
C ARG A 128 -2.43 -12.82 41.15
N GLY A 129 -3.61 -12.40 41.59
CA GLY A 129 -3.89 -12.17 43.00
C GLY A 129 -3.76 -13.49 43.76
N GLU A 130 -2.57 -13.79 44.26
CA GLU A 130 -2.41 -14.70 45.38
C GLU A 130 -2.47 -13.85 46.66
N ARG A 131 -3.65 -13.91 47.28
CA ARG A 131 -3.83 -13.47 48.66
C ARG A 131 -3.05 -14.42 49.55
N ASP A 132 -1.98 -13.95 50.18
CA ASP A 132 -1.44 -14.64 51.35
C ASP A 132 -2.45 -14.55 52.50
N SER A 133 -2.52 -15.62 53.28
CA SER A 133 -3.50 -15.90 54.33
C SER A 133 -3.46 -14.97 55.56
N ASN A 134 -2.70 -13.87 55.53
CA ASN A 134 -2.45 -12.98 56.68
C ASN A 134 -2.78 -11.49 56.47
N GLY A 135 -3.66 -11.14 55.52
CA GLY A 135 -4.55 -9.97 55.64
C GLY A 135 -3.96 -8.59 56.00
N GLN A 136 -2.76 -8.21 55.56
CA GLN A 136 -2.29 -6.82 55.63
C GLN A 136 -1.64 -6.36 54.32
N LEU A 137 -2.03 -5.16 53.86
CA LEU A 137 -1.52 -4.48 52.67
C LEU A 137 -0.45 -3.45 53.07
N ARG A 138 0.65 -3.39 52.31
CA ARG A 138 1.51 -2.21 52.18
C ARG A 138 1.33 -1.62 50.80
#